data_AF-A0A376BDP6-F1
#
_entry.id   AF-A0A376BDP6-F1
#
_cell.length_a   1.000
_cell.length_b   1.000
_cell.length_c   1.000
_cell.angle_alpha   90.00
_cell.angle_beta   90.00
_cell.angle_gamma   90.00
#
_symmetry.space_group_name_H-M   'P 1'
#
loop_
_entity.id
_entity.type
_entity.pdbx_description
1 polymer ?
#
loop_
_entity_poly.entity_id
_entity_poly.type
_entity_poly.pdbx_seq_one_letter_code
_entity_poly.pdbx_strand_id
1 'polypeptide(L)'
;MARFEKAMFAGLEPEQYNIAWVQHTDKGRLELNFVIPNVEMTSGKRLQPYYDRADRPLAENFKQVINHEYSLSDPNNPIKQKNLIDRKDLPTDKKQALQAITDGLTALANAGQINDRQDVINALERAGFEIARITPKNLSIKTDGQNLRLKGAFYEQDFRFSTDLSADITERAREYKRDSAERYQTARAKLDTAVTARREQFSRKYPNRAGEIDKKYRENVSLADPNRLDDINLDSHNHSITTPYPDL
;
A
#
# COMPACT_ATOMS: atom_id res chain seq x y z
N MET A 1 6.36 -7.05 7.85
CA MET A 1 5.92 -6.97 9.26
C MET A 1 6.70 -5.88 10.01
N ALA A 2 7.99 -6.05 10.31
CA ALA A 2 8.77 -5.06 11.09
C ALA A 2 8.73 -3.59 10.59
N ARG A 3 8.75 -3.34 9.27
CA ARG A 3 8.66 -1.97 8.73
C ARG A 3 7.30 -1.31 8.99
N PHE A 4 6.23 -2.11 8.97
CA PHE A 4 4.90 -1.63 9.30
C PHE A 4 4.84 -1.23 10.77
N GLU A 5 5.36 -2.07 11.66
CA GLU A 5 5.41 -1.79 13.10
C GLU A 5 6.21 -0.52 13.39
N LYS A 6 7.40 -0.36 12.81
CA LYS A 6 8.22 0.85 12.97
C LYS A 6 7.51 2.14 12.52
N ALA A 7 6.69 2.09 11.47
CA ALA A 7 5.94 3.24 10.99
C ALA A 7 4.68 3.50 11.84
N MET A 8 3.93 2.44 12.14
CA MET A 8 2.63 2.54 12.81
C MET A 8 2.73 2.76 14.32
N PHE A 9 3.80 2.29 14.95
CA PHE A 9 4.07 2.46 16.38
C PHE A 9 5.25 3.39 16.64
N ALA A 10 5.59 4.26 15.66
CA ALA A 10 6.66 5.22 15.82
C ALA A 10 6.48 6.02 17.13
N GLY A 11 7.53 6.03 17.96
CA GLY A 11 7.52 6.68 19.27
C GLY A 11 7.14 5.79 20.45
N LEU A 12 6.88 4.50 20.22
CA LEU A 12 6.72 3.48 21.24
C LEU A 12 7.87 2.48 21.17
N GLU A 13 8.31 2.01 22.34
CA GLU A 13 9.24 0.89 22.46
C GLU A 13 8.53 -0.46 22.34
N PRO A 14 9.23 -1.56 22.00
CA PRO A 14 8.62 -2.88 21.81
C PRO A 14 7.79 -3.38 23.01
N GLU A 15 8.17 -3.03 24.24
CA GLU A 15 7.46 -3.44 25.45
C GLU A 15 6.15 -2.67 25.66
N GLN A 16 5.91 -1.61 24.89
CA GLN A 16 4.74 -0.73 25.02
C GLN A 16 3.55 -1.18 24.17
N TYR A 17 3.75 -2.03 23.17
CA TYR A 17 2.68 -2.52 22.31
C TYR A 17 2.82 -4.02 22.05
N ASN A 18 1.76 -4.61 21.53
CA ASN A 18 1.81 -5.98 21.05
C ASN A 18 1.04 -6.07 19.73
N ILE A 19 1.47 -6.96 18.85
CA ILE A 19 0.84 -7.21 17.56
C ILE A 19 0.96 -8.69 17.22
N ALA A 20 -0.17 -9.33 16.94
CA ALA A 20 -0.22 -10.69 16.45
C ALA A 20 -0.42 -10.67 14.94
N TRP A 21 0.49 -11.28 14.17
CA TRP A 21 0.35 -11.44 12.73
C TRP A 21 -0.22 -12.81 12.40
N VAL A 22 -1.19 -12.84 11.48
CA VAL A 22 -1.80 -14.06 10.95
C VAL A 22 -1.50 -14.15 9.46
N GLN A 23 -0.77 -15.18 9.08
CA GLN A 23 -0.37 -15.44 7.71
C GLN A 23 -1.34 -16.44 7.05
N HIS A 24 -1.92 -16.04 5.93
CA HIS A 24 -2.76 -16.86 5.07
C HIS A 24 -2.04 -17.13 3.74
N THR A 25 -1.98 -18.40 3.34
CA THR A 25 -1.32 -18.87 2.11
C THR A 25 -2.24 -19.69 1.21
N ASP A 26 -3.47 -19.92 1.65
CA ASP A 26 -4.49 -20.78 1.04
C ASP A 26 -5.01 -20.28 -0.32
N LYS A 27 -4.81 -18.99 -0.64
CA LYS A 27 -5.38 -18.33 -1.83
C LYS A 27 -4.38 -18.13 -2.96
N GLY A 28 -3.27 -18.87 -2.96
CA GLY A 28 -2.20 -18.72 -3.95
C GLY A 28 -1.48 -17.37 -3.91
N ARG A 29 -1.69 -16.59 -2.83
CA ARG A 29 -0.99 -15.33 -2.53
C ARG A 29 -0.83 -15.21 -1.01
N LEU A 30 0.21 -14.49 -0.60
CA LEU A 30 0.44 -14.17 0.81
C LEU A 30 -0.54 -13.07 1.24
N GLU A 31 -1.43 -13.38 2.19
CA GLU A 31 -2.25 -12.39 2.90
C GLU A 31 -1.78 -12.33 4.36
N LEU A 32 -1.47 -11.12 4.85
CA LEU A 32 -1.07 -10.88 6.23
C LEU A 32 -2.16 -10.07 6.92
N ASN A 33 -2.85 -10.70 7.86
CA ASN A 33 -3.74 -10.03 8.79
C ASN A 33 -3.01 -9.76 10.11
N PHE A 34 -3.50 -8.82 10.91
CA PHE A 34 -2.95 -8.58 12.23
C PHE A 34 -4.01 -8.16 13.23
N VAL A 35 -3.72 -8.39 14.51
CA VAL A 35 -4.53 -7.97 15.64
C VAL A 35 -3.65 -7.19 16.61
N ILE A 36 -4.12 -6.01 17.01
CA ILE A 36 -3.42 -5.13 17.95
C ILE A 36 -4.35 -4.87 19.13
N PRO A 37 -3.93 -5.14 20.38
CA PRO A 37 -4.68 -4.74 21.56
C PRO A 37 -4.78 -3.22 21.66
N ASN A 38 -5.97 -2.70 22.00
CA ASN A 38 -6.20 -1.26 22.16
C ASN A 38 -5.70 -0.72 23.53
N VAL A 39 -4.54 -1.18 23.98
CA VAL A 39 -3.93 -0.79 25.25
C VAL A 39 -2.42 -0.65 25.05
N GLU A 40 -1.84 0.39 25.63
CA GLU A 40 -0.40 0.54 25.73
C GLU A 40 0.06 -0.15 27.01
N MET A 41 1.01 -1.07 26.88
CA MET A 41 1.28 -2.12 27.87
C MET A 41 1.94 -1.60 29.14
N THR A 42 2.72 -0.52 29.08
CA THR A 42 3.44 -0.02 30.26
C THR A 42 2.62 0.96 31.09
N SER A 43 1.73 1.75 30.46
CA SER A 43 0.89 2.73 31.16
C SER A 43 -0.55 2.27 31.36
N GLY A 44 -1.00 1.22 30.67
CA GLY A 44 -2.39 0.74 30.69
C GLY A 44 -3.38 1.69 30.01
N LYS A 45 -2.91 2.77 29.37
CA LYS A 45 -3.77 3.70 28.65
C LYS A 45 -4.32 3.05 27.38
N ARG A 46 -5.51 3.48 26.96
CA ARG A 46 -6.05 3.08 25.66
C ARG A 46 -5.12 3.53 24.52
N LEU A 47 -4.58 2.56 23.78
CA LEU A 47 -3.83 2.78 22.55
C LEU A 47 -4.80 2.70 21.36
N GLN A 48 -4.79 3.70 20.49
CA GLN A 48 -5.50 3.67 19.21
C GLN A 48 -4.44 3.65 18.10
N PRO A 49 -4.07 2.47 17.56
CA PRO A 49 -2.99 2.36 16.56
C PRO A 49 -3.35 2.97 15.20
N TYR A 50 -4.64 2.99 14.88
CA TYR A 50 -5.18 3.52 13.64
C TYR A 50 -6.57 4.14 13.84
N TYR A 51 -6.75 5.34 13.32
CA TYR A 51 -8.02 6.03 13.16
C TYR A 51 -8.10 6.62 11.75
N ASP A 52 -8.99 6.09 10.92
CA ASP A 52 -9.00 6.30 9.47
C ASP A 52 -8.88 7.76 9.04
N ARG A 53 -9.64 8.66 9.67
CA ARG A 53 -9.65 10.09 9.34
C ARG A 53 -8.28 10.77 9.52
N ALA A 54 -7.50 10.33 10.49
CA ALA A 54 -6.19 10.90 10.78
C ALA A 54 -5.05 10.13 10.11
N ASP A 55 -5.18 8.80 10.03
CA ASP A 55 -4.06 7.90 9.78
C ASP A 55 -4.06 7.28 8.38
N ARG A 56 -5.17 7.41 7.63
CA ARG A 56 -5.24 6.96 6.23
C ARG A 56 -4.08 7.50 5.38
N PRO A 57 -3.68 8.78 5.46
CA PRO A 57 -2.52 9.27 4.70
C PRO A 57 -1.22 8.53 5.05
N LEU A 58 -0.98 8.20 6.32
CA LEU A 58 0.21 7.45 6.72
C LEU A 58 0.18 6.04 6.13
N ALA A 59 -0.94 5.33 6.25
CA ALA A 59 -1.11 3.98 5.72
C ALA A 59 -0.98 3.92 4.19
N GLU A 60 -1.58 4.89 3.48
CA GLU A 60 -1.52 4.97 2.02
C GLU A 60 -0.10 5.28 1.50
N ASN A 61 0.61 6.22 2.14
CA ASN A 61 2.01 6.51 1.76
C ASN A 61 2.94 5.33 2.11
N PHE A 62 2.73 4.67 3.25
CA PHE A 62 3.46 3.45 3.61
C PHE A 62 3.28 2.36 2.54
N LYS A 63 2.03 2.11 2.13
CA LYS A 63 1.71 1.16 1.05
C LYS A 63 2.46 1.50 -0.24
N GLN A 64 2.44 2.76 -0.66
CA GLN A 64 3.14 3.19 -1.89
C GLN A 64 4.66 2.96 -1.81
N VAL A 65 5.29 3.31 -0.69
CA VAL A 65 6.73 3.12 -0.46
C VAL A 65 7.09 1.64 -0.46
N ILE A 66 6.38 0.81 0.29
CA ILE A 66 6.63 -0.64 0.36
C ILE A 66 6.41 -1.31 -1.00
N ASN A 67 5.33 -0.95 -1.70
CA ASN A 67 5.06 -1.52 -3.01
C ASN A 67 6.17 -1.19 -4.01
N HIS A 68 6.66 0.05 -4.02
CA HIS A 68 7.77 0.46 -4.88
C HIS A 68 9.06 -0.28 -4.54
N GLU A 69 9.47 -0.28 -3.27
CA GLU A 69 10.77 -0.82 -2.86
C GLU A 69 10.89 -2.34 -3.00
N TYR A 70 9.79 -3.06 -2.76
CA TYR A 70 9.76 -4.52 -2.92
C TYR A 70 9.23 -4.96 -4.29
N SER A 71 9.01 -4.02 -5.23
CA SER A 71 8.39 -4.29 -6.53
C SER A 71 7.09 -5.11 -6.40
N LEU A 72 6.35 -4.90 -5.31
CA LEU A 72 5.10 -5.60 -5.07
C LEU A 72 4.05 -5.10 -6.05
N SER A 73 3.05 -5.95 -6.23
CA SER A 73 1.93 -5.65 -7.09
C SER A 73 1.16 -4.47 -6.50
N ASP A 74 1.27 -3.31 -7.13
CA ASP A 74 0.39 -2.19 -6.81
C ASP A 74 -1.04 -2.58 -7.21
N PRO A 75 -2.04 -2.56 -6.30
CA PRO A 75 -3.44 -2.72 -6.67
C PRO A 75 -3.93 -1.63 -7.64
N ASN A 76 -3.17 -0.54 -7.78
CA ASN A 76 -3.36 0.50 -8.80
C ASN A 76 -2.49 0.31 -10.06
N ASN A 77 -1.81 -0.83 -10.19
CA ASN A 77 -1.03 -1.16 -11.39
C ASN A 77 -1.99 -1.42 -12.57
N PRO A 78 -1.86 -0.69 -13.68
CA PRO A 78 -2.75 -0.83 -14.84
C PRO A 78 -2.72 -2.23 -15.48
N ILE A 79 -1.69 -3.05 -15.22
CA ILE A 79 -1.57 -4.43 -15.72
C ILE A 79 -2.36 -5.44 -14.85
N LYS A 80 -2.66 -5.09 -13.59
CA LYS A 80 -3.31 -5.98 -12.60
C LYS A 80 -4.67 -5.48 -12.11
N GLN A 81 -5.00 -4.22 -12.34
CA GLN A 81 -6.38 -3.77 -12.34
C GLN A 81 -7.14 -4.55 -13.42
N LYS A 82 -8.45 -4.73 -13.24
CA LYS A 82 -9.32 -4.90 -14.40
C LYS A 82 -8.85 -3.86 -15.43
N ASN A 83 -8.33 -4.30 -16.57
CA ASN A 83 -7.57 -3.40 -17.45
C ASN A 83 -8.38 -2.16 -17.86
N LEU A 84 -9.70 -2.19 -17.72
CA LEU A 84 -10.57 -1.04 -17.81
C LEU A 84 -11.31 -0.81 -16.47
N ILE A 85 -11.38 0.44 -16.04
CA ILE A 85 -12.12 0.86 -14.83
C ILE A 85 -13.60 0.50 -14.94
N ASP A 86 -14.20 -0.11 -13.91
CA ASP A 86 -15.64 -0.39 -13.91
C ASP A 86 -16.44 0.93 -13.83
N ARG A 87 -17.63 0.97 -14.44
CA ARG A 87 -18.53 2.14 -14.39
C ARG A 87 -18.77 2.68 -12.98
N LYS A 88 -18.89 1.79 -11.98
CA LYS A 88 -19.15 2.15 -10.57
C LYS A 88 -18.01 2.89 -9.89
N ASP A 89 -16.77 2.72 -10.40
CA ASP A 89 -15.55 3.29 -9.83
C ASP A 89 -15.07 4.52 -10.62
N LEU A 90 -15.84 4.94 -11.64
CA LEU A 90 -15.48 6.06 -12.50
C LEU A 90 -15.47 7.39 -11.71
N PRO A 91 -14.41 8.20 -11.80
CA PRO A 91 -14.37 9.53 -11.19
C PRO A 91 -15.54 10.42 -11.62
N THR A 92 -16.04 11.24 -10.71
CA THR A 92 -17.11 12.20 -11.03
C THR A 92 -16.62 13.34 -11.93
N ASP A 93 -15.33 13.68 -11.86
CA ASP A 93 -14.71 14.64 -12.77
C ASP A 93 -14.55 14.05 -14.19
N LYS A 94 -15.08 14.76 -15.19
CA LYS A 94 -15.10 14.26 -16.57
C LYS A 94 -13.70 14.09 -17.18
N LYS A 95 -12.74 14.94 -16.81
CA LYS A 95 -11.37 14.88 -17.36
C LYS A 95 -10.64 13.67 -16.78
N GLN A 96 -10.75 13.45 -15.47
CA GLN A 96 -10.20 12.28 -14.80
C GLN A 96 -10.86 10.98 -15.28
N ALA A 97 -12.18 10.98 -15.47
CA ALA A 97 -12.90 9.83 -16.01
C ALA A 97 -12.41 9.46 -17.43
N LEU A 98 -12.28 10.44 -18.31
CA LEU A 98 -11.77 10.23 -19.67
C LEU A 98 -10.33 9.69 -19.67
N GLN A 99 -9.49 10.23 -18.79
CA GLN A 99 -8.12 9.78 -18.64
C GLN A 99 -8.07 8.32 -18.17
N ALA A 100 -8.82 7.97 -17.12
CA ALA A 100 -8.85 6.61 -16.59
C ALA A 100 -9.33 5.56 -17.62
N ILE A 101 -10.34 5.90 -18.43
CA ILE A 101 -10.80 5.04 -19.52
C ILE A 101 -9.71 4.87 -20.58
N THR A 102 -9.08 5.97 -20.98
CA THR A 102 -8.05 5.95 -22.04
C THR A 102 -6.80 5.18 -21.59
N ASP A 103 -6.39 5.33 -20.34
CA ASP A 103 -5.27 4.58 -19.75
C ASP A 103 -5.55 3.08 -19.73
N GLY A 104 -6.78 2.70 -19.38
CA GLY A 104 -7.19 1.30 -19.38
C GLY A 104 -7.23 0.65 -20.76
N LEU A 105 -7.80 1.36 -21.76
CA LEU A 105 -7.77 0.91 -23.16
C LEU A 105 -6.34 0.79 -23.69
N THR A 106 -5.46 1.69 -23.26
CA THR A 106 -4.04 1.65 -23.62
C THR A 106 -3.34 0.42 -23.06
N ALA A 107 -3.61 0.06 -21.79
CA ALA A 107 -3.08 -1.15 -21.17
C ALA A 107 -3.58 -2.42 -21.89
N LEU A 108 -4.87 -2.47 -22.25
CA LEU A 108 -5.44 -3.56 -23.04
C LEU A 108 -4.79 -3.70 -24.42
N ALA A 109 -4.53 -2.59 -25.10
CA ALA A 109 -3.90 -2.59 -26.41
C ALA A 109 -2.46 -3.12 -26.34
N ASN A 110 -1.69 -2.68 -25.34
CA ASN A 110 -0.33 -3.18 -25.10
C ASN A 110 -0.28 -4.66 -24.73
N ALA A 111 -1.33 -5.18 -24.09
CA ALA A 111 -1.47 -6.60 -23.79
C ALA A 111 -1.96 -7.44 -25.00
N GLY A 112 -2.15 -6.83 -26.18
CA GLY A 112 -2.66 -7.48 -27.38
C GLY A 112 -4.16 -7.80 -27.32
N GLN A 113 -4.89 -7.22 -26.36
CA GLN A 113 -6.32 -7.47 -26.15
C GLN A 113 -7.23 -6.47 -26.88
N ILE A 114 -6.67 -5.39 -27.41
CA ILE A 114 -7.36 -4.44 -28.28
C ILE A 114 -6.56 -4.29 -29.56
N ASN A 115 -7.15 -4.69 -30.69
CA ASN A 115 -6.56 -4.56 -32.02
C ASN A 115 -7.34 -3.57 -32.89
N ASP A 116 -8.62 -3.37 -32.61
CA ASP A 116 -9.48 -2.48 -33.38
C ASP A 116 -10.55 -1.80 -32.50
N ARG A 117 -11.41 -1.01 -33.16
CA ARG A 117 -12.45 -0.25 -32.47
C ARG A 117 -13.52 -1.15 -31.86
N GLN A 118 -13.78 -2.31 -32.45
CA GLN A 118 -14.77 -3.24 -31.92
C GLN A 118 -14.28 -3.79 -30.58
N ASP A 119 -12.98 -4.09 -30.46
CA ASP A 119 -12.39 -4.49 -29.19
C ASP A 119 -12.52 -3.41 -28.11
N VAL A 120 -12.38 -2.13 -28.48
CA VAL A 120 -12.62 -0.99 -27.57
C VAL A 120 -14.06 -0.96 -27.06
N ILE A 121 -15.04 -1.12 -27.95
CA ILE A 121 -16.45 -1.16 -27.57
C ILE A 121 -16.73 -2.34 -26.64
N ASN A 122 -16.24 -3.53 -27.02
CA ASN A 122 -16.40 -4.75 -26.21
C ASN A 122 -15.78 -4.60 -24.82
N ALA A 123 -14.62 -3.95 -24.71
CA ALA A 123 -13.96 -3.69 -23.45
C ALA A 123 -14.79 -2.75 -22.56
N LEU A 124 -15.32 -1.65 -23.13
CA LEU A 124 -16.19 -0.71 -22.42
C LEU A 124 -17.45 -1.39 -21.88
N GLU A 125 -18.11 -2.22 -22.70
CA GLU A 125 -19.31 -2.95 -22.28
C GLU A 125 -19.02 -3.97 -21.18
N ARG A 126 -17.90 -4.71 -21.27
CA ARG A 126 -17.47 -5.64 -20.20
C ARG A 126 -17.17 -4.93 -18.88
N ALA A 127 -16.73 -3.67 -18.93
CA ALA A 127 -16.54 -2.82 -17.76
C ALA A 127 -17.85 -2.17 -17.25
N GLY A 128 -18.99 -2.50 -17.86
CA GLY A 128 -20.32 -2.04 -17.45
C GLY A 128 -20.71 -0.66 -17.97
N PHE A 129 -19.99 -0.12 -18.96
CA PHE A 129 -20.40 1.10 -19.66
C PHE A 129 -21.46 0.79 -20.71
N GLU A 130 -22.49 1.62 -20.77
CA GLU A 130 -23.47 1.58 -21.86
C GLU A 130 -23.07 2.57 -22.95
N ILE A 131 -22.95 2.09 -24.19
CA ILE A 131 -22.70 2.96 -25.34
C ILE A 131 -23.99 3.72 -25.69
N ALA A 132 -23.95 5.04 -25.54
CA ALA A 132 -25.07 5.93 -25.86
C ALA A 132 -25.12 6.28 -27.35
N ARG A 133 -23.97 6.42 -28.00
CA ARG A 133 -23.87 6.79 -29.42
C ARG A 133 -22.53 6.35 -30.01
N ILE A 134 -22.57 5.86 -31.25
CA ILE A 134 -21.38 5.58 -32.06
C ILE A 134 -21.41 6.51 -33.28
N THR A 135 -20.29 7.15 -33.58
CA THR A 135 -20.08 7.93 -34.82
C THR A 135 -18.73 7.55 -35.44
N PRO A 136 -18.39 7.93 -36.68
CA PRO A 136 -17.08 7.58 -37.24
C PRO A 136 -15.89 8.11 -36.44
N LYS A 137 -16.00 9.29 -35.82
CA LYS A 137 -14.88 9.99 -35.15
C LYS A 137 -14.84 9.87 -33.63
N ASN A 138 -15.89 9.33 -33.02
CA ASN A 138 -16.05 9.30 -31.56
C ASN A 138 -17.18 8.36 -31.15
N LEU A 139 -17.19 8.02 -29.87
CA LEU A 139 -18.29 7.33 -29.22
C LEU A 139 -18.66 8.04 -27.92
N SER A 140 -19.89 7.85 -27.46
CA SER A 140 -20.37 8.40 -26.20
C SER A 140 -20.85 7.27 -25.30
N ILE A 141 -20.50 7.35 -24.03
CA ILE A 141 -21.00 6.44 -22.99
C ILE A 141 -21.99 7.15 -22.08
N LYS A 142 -22.97 6.42 -21.55
CA LYS A 142 -23.90 6.95 -20.56
C LYS A 142 -23.17 7.16 -19.22
N THR A 143 -23.51 8.25 -18.55
CA THR A 143 -23.12 8.53 -17.16
C THR A 143 -24.37 8.91 -16.37
N ASP A 144 -24.26 9.11 -15.07
CA ASP A 144 -25.40 9.53 -14.22
C ASP A 144 -25.85 10.98 -14.52
N GLY A 145 -25.07 11.72 -15.31
CA GLY A 145 -25.41 13.04 -15.83
C GLY A 145 -25.38 13.08 -17.36
N GLN A 146 -24.65 14.05 -17.92
CA GLN A 146 -24.48 14.13 -19.37
C GLN A 146 -23.55 13.03 -19.88
N ASN A 147 -23.94 12.38 -20.97
CA ASN A 147 -23.11 11.39 -21.67
C ASN A 147 -21.67 11.87 -21.84
N LEU A 148 -20.71 11.00 -21.50
CA LEU A 148 -19.29 11.29 -21.66
C LEU A 148 -18.88 10.94 -23.09
N ARG A 149 -18.40 11.95 -23.83
CA ARG A 149 -17.94 11.78 -25.21
C ARG A 149 -16.46 11.41 -25.20
N LEU A 150 -16.14 10.24 -25.76
CA LEU A 150 -14.79 9.73 -25.92
C LEU A 150 -14.26 10.08 -27.32
N LYS A 151 -13.16 10.82 -27.37
CA LYS A 151 -12.49 11.26 -28.61
C LYS A 151 -11.02 10.89 -28.57
N GLY A 152 -10.44 10.64 -29.73
CA GLY A 152 -9.05 10.21 -29.89
C GLY A 152 -8.95 8.91 -30.67
N ALA A 153 -7.72 8.52 -30.99
CA ALA A 153 -7.42 7.45 -31.94
C ALA A 153 -8.15 6.14 -31.65
N PHE A 154 -8.22 5.69 -30.39
CA PHE A 154 -8.96 4.47 -29.99
C PHE A 154 -10.43 4.45 -30.41
N TYR A 155 -11.06 5.62 -30.54
CA TYR A 155 -12.50 5.75 -30.69
C TYR A 155 -12.91 6.03 -32.15
N GLU A 156 -11.97 6.12 -33.07
CA GLU A 156 -12.20 6.35 -34.51
C GLU A 156 -12.47 5.02 -35.24
N GLN A 157 -13.30 5.07 -36.29
CA GLN A 157 -13.78 3.90 -37.04
C GLN A 157 -12.67 3.09 -37.71
N ASP A 158 -11.64 3.78 -38.15
CA ASP A 158 -10.45 3.27 -38.82
C ASP A 158 -9.33 2.89 -37.83
N PHE A 159 -9.57 3.00 -36.53
CA PHE A 159 -8.61 2.58 -35.51
C PHE A 159 -8.17 1.13 -35.74
N ARG A 160 -6.86 0.97 -35.95
CA ARG A 160 -6.16 -0.32 -35.96
C ARG A 160 -4.92 -0.15 -35.11
N PHE A 161 -4.69 -1.08 -34.19
CA PHE A 161 -3.48 -1.10 -33.39
C PHE A 161 -2.29 -1.37 -34.31
N SER A 162 -1.30 -0.48 -34.30
CA SER A 162 -0.05 -0.62 -35.06
C SER A 162 1.16 -0.48 -34.14
N THR A 163 2.29 -1.03 -34.56
CA THR A 163 3.57 -0.90 -33.86
C THR A 163 4.04 0.56 -33.73
N ASP A 164 3.66 1.45 -34.65
CA ASP A 164 4.01 2.87 -34.55
C ASP A 164 3.17 3.60 -33.50
N LEU A 165 1.89 3.22 -33.34
CA LEU A 165 1.05 3.69 -32.23
C LEU A 165 1.55 3.17 -30.88
N SER A 166 2.23 2.02 -30.87
CA SER A 166 2.90 1.51 -29.67
C SER A 166 4.02 2.43 -29.16
N ALA A 167 4.65 3.24 -30.01
CA ALA A 167 5.73 4.13 -29.58
C ALA A 167 5.21 5.29 -28.73
N ASP A 168 4.15 5.98 -29.18
CA ASP A 168 3.44 7.04 -28.42
C ASP A 168 2.83 6.49 -27.12
N ILE A 169 2.34 5.25 -27.16
CA ILE A 169 1.78 4.55 -26.01
C ILE A 169 2.90 4.11 -25.03
N THR A 170 4.02 3.63 -25.55
CA THR A 170 5.21 3.26 -24.76
C THR A 170 5.85 4.49 -24.15
N GLU A 171 5.82 5.63 -24.84
CA GLU A 171 6.25 6.92 -24.32
C GLU A 171 5.37 7.35 -23.14
N ARG A 172 4.04 7.24 -23.23
CA ARG A 172 3.14 7.47 -22.08
C ARG A 172 3.30 6.44 -20.95
N ALA A 173 3.60 5.18 -21.25
CA ALA A 173 3.94 4.18 -20.22
C ALA A 173 5.31 4.45 -19.57
N ARG A 174 6.27 5.03 -20.30
CA ARG A 174 7.53 5.54 -19.78
C ARG A 174 7.34 6.79 -18.94
N GLU A 175 6.42 7.68 -19.33
CA GLU A 175 5.97 8.80 -18.50
C GLU A 175 5.34 8.30 -17.20
N TYR A 176 4.47 7.28 -17.22
CA TYR A 176 3.93 6.66 -16.00
C TYR A 176 5.02 6.03 -15.11
N LYS A 177 6.08 5.46 -15.70
CA LYS A 177 7.26 4.97 -14.97
C LYS A 177 8.11 6.12 -14.41
N ARG A 178 8.26 7.24 -15.13
CA ARG A 178 8.92 8.45 -14.63
C ARG A 178 8.11 9.08 -13.48
N ASP A 179 6.80 9.17 -13.62
CA ASP A 179 5.85 9.57 -12.58
C ASP A 179 5.85 8.59 -11.40
N SER A 180 6.21 7.31 -11.60
CA SER A 180 6.35 6.36 -10.50
C SER A 180 7.52 6.72 -9.57
N ALA A 181 8.63 7.22 -10.12
CA ALA A 181 9.75 7.69 -9.31
C ALA A 181 9.37 8.96 -8.53
N GLU A 182 8.71 9.92 -9.18
CA GLU A 182 8.26 11.15 -8.50
C GLU A 182 7.20 10.86 -7.43
N ARG A 183 6.24 9.98 -7.72
CA ARG A 183 5.24 9.49 -6.75
C ARG A 183 5.92 8.78 -5.57
N TYR A 184 6.92 7.94 -5.83
CA TYR A 184 7.69 7.30 -4.75
C TYR A 184 8.38 8.34 -3.87
N GLN A 185 9.09 9.31 -4.45
CA GLN A 185 9.77 10.35 -3.66
C GLN A 185 8.78 11.20 -2.86
N THR A 186 7.64 11.55 -3.46
CA THR A 186 6.57 12.29 -2.79
C THR A 186 5.95 11.48 -1.65
N ALA A 187 5.62 10.21 -1.89
CA ALA A 187 5.07 9.31 -0.88
C ALA A 187 6.05 9.09 0.27
N ARG A 188 7.34 8.95 -0.04
CA ARG A 188 8.42 8.80 0.95
C ARG A 188 8.55 10.03 1.84
N ALA A 189 8.63 11.23 1.25
CA ALA A 189 8.70 12.47 2.03
C ALA A 189 7.47 12.66 2.94
N LYS A 190 6.27 12.36 2.42
CA LYS A 190 5.02 12.40 3.20
C LYS A 190 5.00 11.35 4.32
N LEU A 191 5.48 10.14 4.04
CA LEU A 191 5.60 9.08 5.04
C LEU A 191 6.55 9.48 6.16
N ASP A 192 7.73 10.00 5.83
CA ASP A 192 8.73 10.44 6.82
C ASP A 192 8.17 11.54 7.73
N THR A 193 7.44 12.49 7.14
CA THR A 193 6.75 13.56 7.89
C THR A 193 5.69 12.97 8.84
N ALA A 194 4.86 12.06 8.33
CA ALA A 194 3.79 11.43 9.11
C ALA A 194 4.33 10.55 10.25
N VAL A 195 5.40 9.79 10.00
CA VAL A 195 6.10 8.97 11.00
C VAL A 195 6.74 9.84 12.08
N THR A 196 7.33 10.98 11.70
CA THR A 196 7.90 11.93 12.66
C THR A 196 6.82 12.53 13.56
N ALA A 197 5.72 13.02 12.97
CA ALA A 197 4.59 13.55 13.73
C ALA A 197 3.97 12.51 14.67
N ARG A 198 3.86 11.25 14.21
CA ARG A 198 3.38 10.14 15.06
C ARG A 198 4.34 9.86 16.21
N ARG A 199 5.65 9.85 15.96
CA ARG A 199 6.67 9.66 17.00
C ARG A 199 6.51 10.68 18.12
N GLU A 200 6.44 11.97 17.78
CA GLU A 200 6.24 13.04 18.76
C GLU A 200 4.93 12.87 19.53
N GLN A 201 3.84 12.56 18.82
CA GLN A 201 2.53 12.36 19.44
C GLN A 201 2.52 11.18 20.42
N PHE A 202 3.05 10.03 20.01
CA PHE A 202 3.00 8.80 20.78
C PHE A 202 3.95 8.87 21.98
N SER A 203 5.18 9.36 21.80
CA SER A 203 6.12 9.55 22.92
C SER A 203 5.57 10.51 23.98
N ARG A 204 4.82 11.55 23.58
CA ARG A 204 4.14 12.46 24.52
C ARG A 204 2.96 11.81 25.23
N LYS A 205 2.14 11.04 24.51
CA LYS A 205 0.87 10.48 25.03
C LYS A 205 1.10 9.25 25.91
N TYR A 206 2.12 8.45 25.56
CA TYR A 206 2.42 7.16 26.16
C TYR A 206 3.89 7.12 26.63
N PRO A 207 4.24 7.86 27.69
CA PRO A 207 5.58 7.77 28.27
C PRO A 207 5.84 6.33 28.73
N ASN A 208 7.00 5.78 28.36
CA ASN A 208 7.38 4.42 28.71
C ASN A 208 7.56 4.28 30.23
N ARG A 209 6.84 3.32 30.83
CA ARG A 209 6.89 3.02 32.27
C ARG A 209 7.51 1.67 32.59
N ALA A 210 8.14 1.00 31.63
CA ALA A 210 8.75 -0.32 31.85
C ALA A 210 9.73 -0.31 33.04
N GLY A 211 10.55 0.73 33.17
CA GLY A 211 11.48 0.88 34.31
C GLY A 211 10.80 1.00 35.68
N GLU A 212 9.63 1.67 35.75
CA GLU A 212 8.85 1.76 36.99
C GLU A 212 8.25 0.39 37.36
N ILE A 213 7.76 -0.35 36.36
CA ILE A 213 7.19 -1.68 36.53
C ILE A 213 8.27 -2.67 36.99
N ASP A 214 9.42 -2.71 36.33
CA ASP A 214 10.53 -3.60 36.68
C ASP A 214 11.05 -3.31 38.09
N LYS A 215 11.22 -2.03 38.47
CA LYS A 215 11.59 -1.65 39.83
C LYS A 215 10.58 -2.16 40.86
N LYS A 216 9.29 -1.93 40.63
CA LYS A 216 8.21 -2.41 41.51
C LYS A 216 8.15 -3.93 41.58
N TYR A 217 8.43 -4.63 40.48
CA TYR A 217 8.50 -6.08 40.46
C TYR A 217 9.65 -6.58 41.32
N ARG A 218 10.87 -6.02 41.17
CA ARG A 218 12.03 -6.35 42.01
C ARG A 218 11.80 -6.09 43.49
N GLU A 219 11.07 -5.02 43.84
CA GLU A 219 10.71 -4.73 45.24
C GLU A 219 9.68 -5.74 45.81
N ASN A 220 8.78 -6.28 44.98
CA ASN A 220 7.73 -7.20 45.40
C ASN A 220 8.12 -8.69 45.33
N VAL A 221 9.16 -9.04 44.54
CA VAL A 221 9.77 -10.37 44.59
C VAL A 221 10.60 -10.45 45.86
N SER A 222 9.98 -10.96 46.93
CA SER A 222 10.65 -11.25 48.20
C SER A 222 11.90 -12.10 47.93
N LEU A 223 13.05 -11.68 48.46
CA LEU A 223 14.30 -12.45 48.54
C LEU A 223 14.18 -13.72 49.39
N ALA A 224 12.97 -14.12 49.81
CA ALA A 224 12.71 -15.37 50.50
C ALA A 224 12.37 -16.49 49.51
N ASP A 225 13.29 -16.81 48.60
CA ASP A 225 13.35 -18.14 47.99
C ASP A 225 14.49 -18.90 48.67
N PRO A 226 14.21 -19.86 49.57
CA PRO A 226 15.25 -20.62 50.26
C PRO A 226 16.06 -21.55 49.32
N ASN A 227 15.73 -21.63 48.03
CA ASN A 227 16.44 -22.44 47.03
C ASN A 227 17.24 -21.62 45.99
N ARG A 228 17.49 -20.34 46.23
CA ARG A 228 18.28 -19.53 45.30
C ARG A 228 19.78 -19.90 45.37
N LEU A 229 20.27 -20.61 44.35
CA LEU A 229 21.70 -20.83 44.11
C LEU A 229 22.31 -19.53 43.58
N ASP A 230 22.80 -18.68 44.48
CA ASP A 230 23.32 -17.33 44.18
C ASP A 230 24.74 -17.27 43.58
N ASP A 231 25.31 -18.39 43.12
CA ASP A 231 26.64 -18.41 42.51
C ASP A 231 26.62 -18.87 41.04
N ILE A 232 26.01 -18.05 40.17
CA ILE A 232 26.32 -18.09 38.74
C ILE A 232 26.82 -16.70 38.33
N ASN A 233 28.12 -16.51 38.54
CA ASN A 233 28.85 -15.36 38.04
C ASN A 233 28.87 -15.41 36.50
N LEU A 234 28.04 -14.58 35.85
CA LEU A 234 27.98 -14.45 34.39
C LEU A 234 29.04 -13.49 33.82
N ASP A 235 29.95 -12.96 34.65
CA ASP A 235 31.13 -12.23 34.19
C ASP A 235 32.35 -13.14 34.14
N SER A 236 32.38 -14.06 33.18
CA SER A 236 33.65 -14.51 32.60
C SER A 236 33.44 -15.10 31.21
N HIS A 237 34.28 -14.69 30.27
CA HIS A 237 34.38 -15.14 28.87
C HIS A 237 33.58 -14.36 27.84
N ASN A 238 33.92 -13.08 27.71
CA ASN A 238 33.96 -12.46 26.39
C ASN A 238 35.10 -13.14 25.59
N HIS A 239 34.80 -14.25 24.93
CA HIS A 239 35.62 -14.82 23.89
C HIS A 239 34.85 -14.77 22.58
N SER A 240 35.43 -14.03 21.63
CA SER A 240 35.02 -13.92 20.25
C SER A 240 34.77 -15.30 19.65
N ILE A 241 33.53 -15.59 19.25
CA ILE A 241 33.24 -16.67 18.31
C ILE A 241 32.62 -16.02 17.07
N THR A 242 33.50 -15.73 16.13
CA THR A 242 33.15 -15.53 14.73
C THR A 242 32.87 -16.90 14.13
N THR A 243 31.64 -17.16 13.67
CA THR A 243 31.39 -18.16 12.61
C THR A 243 30.16 -17.79 11.78
N PRO A 244 30.16 -18.15 10.48
CA PRO A 244 29.36 -17.51 9.43
C PRO A 244 27.97 -18.14 9.29
N TYR A 245 27.00 -17.34 8.82
CA TYR A 245 25.72 -17.84 8.32
C TYR A 245 25.94 -18.63 7.02
N PRO A 246 25.35 -19.82 6.83
CA PRO A 246 25.20 -20.41 5.52
C PRO A 246 23.96 -19.82 4.83
N ASP A 247 24.11 -19.53 3.55
CA ASP A 247 23.05 -19.17 2.62
C ASP A 247 21.93 -20.22 2.60
N LEU A 248 20.67 -19.76 2.59
CA LEU A 248 19.53 -20.27 1.82
C LEU A 248 18.31 -19.33 1.96
#